data_AF-A0A4P9XUW8-F1
#
_entry.id   AF-A0A4P9XUW8-F1
#
_cell.length_a   1.000
_cell.length_b   1.000
_cell.length_c   1.000
_cell.angle_alpha   90.00
_cell.angle_beta   90.00
_cell.angle_gamma   90.00
#
_symmetry.space_group_name_H-M   'P 1'
#
loop_
_entity.id
_entity.type
_entity.pdbx_description
1 polymer ?
#
loop_
_entity_poly.entity_id
_entity_poly.type
_entity_poly.pdbx_seq_one_letter_code
_entity_poly.pdbx_strand_id
1 'polypeptide(L)'
;MSDRISPVMDGTACGHEHSVAAQRPDILQNAELPHKCARNPSPPPGYELAPNAGAVTAESLLLAVIRELDALPTSPPLAAPADAFDDTPLDASLAAVWDAAGLASYATRLVKCGAHRLLLKVILMAACPTTAVVPRDATASSNGSGDNDGSEGAADRCVGMTNATERRGRTLELAFGALANLASWRMPARTLLTDADVRQCTLTMLARCQDAFALTEVCRLLDGLLVHLEAMDEPQQTEDASPHAAYRYALEGWSAPVRLTELIRCTCHAPLKQAALAALRGCTRVLEANTLDA
;
A
#
# COMPACT_ATOMS: atom_id res chain seq x y z
N MET A 1 30.98 69.02 -24.57
CA MET A 1 30.98 70.50 -24.44
C MET A 1 29.58 70.97 -24.75
N SER A 2 28.89 71.51 -23.74
CA SER A 2 27.69 72.37 -23.80
C SER A 2 26.40 71.83 -24.46
N ASP A 3 25.18 71.97 -23.93
CA ASP A 3 24.67 72.71 -22.77
C ASP A 3 23.37 72.09 -22.22
N ARG A 4 23.13 72.36 -20.94
CA ARG A 4 21.90 72.10 -20.16
C ARG A 4 20.74 72.94 -20.66
N ILE A 5 19.51 72.40 -20.65
CA ILE A 5 18.30 73.10 -20.17
C ILE A 5 17.31 72.06 -19.61
N SER A 6 16.97 72.18 -18.32
CA SER A 6 15.76 71.60 -17.71
C SER A 6 14.63 72.63 -17.77
N PRO A 7 13.37 72.19 -17.67
CA PRO A 7 12.42 72.95 -16.88
C PRO A 7 11.67 72.08 -15.87
N VAL A 8 11.54 72.68 -14.69
CA VAL A 8 10.65 72.35 -13.58
C VAL A 8 9.22 72.75 -13.94
N MET A 9 8.24 71.92 -13.59
CA MET A 9 6.89 72.37 -13.24
C MET A 9 6.31 71.48 -12.14
N ASP A 10 5.88 72.15 -11.09
CA ASP A 10 5.23 71.63 -9.88
C ASP A 10 3.79 71.16 -10.14
N GLY A 11 3.42 70.13 -9.36
CA GLY A 11 2.16 70.10 -8.60
C GLY A 11 0.88 69.72 -9.34
N THR A 12 0.23 68.65 -8.89
CA THR A 12 -1.11 68.70 -8.28
C THR A 12 -1.40 67.38 -7.56
N ALA A 13 -1.94 67.51 -6.35
CA ALA A 13 -2.35 66.47 -5.44
C ALA A 13 -3.47 65.57 -5.97
N CYS A 14 -3.53 64.32 -5.49
CA CYS A 14 -4.77 63.64 -5.08
C CYS A 14 -4.45 62.27 -4.45
N GLY A 15 -5.14 61.96 -3.34
CA GLY A 15 -5.34 60.57 -2.89
C GLY A 15 -4.52 60.09 -1.69
N HIS A 16 -4.80 60.63 -0.50
CA HIS A 16 -4.65 59.85 0.73
C HIS A 16 -5.78 58.82 0.77
N GLU A 17 -5.51 57.59 0.34
CA GLU A 17 -6.36 56.45 0.68
C GLU A 17 -5.72 55.68 1.84
N HIS A 18 -6.54 55.48 2.86
CA HIS A 18 -6.22 54.79 4.09
C HIS A 18 -5.57 53.43 3.83
N SER A 19 -4.35 53.27 4.33
CA SER A 19 -3.72 51.98 4.58
C SER A 19 -4.56 51.22 5.61
N VAL A 20 -5.52 50.43 5.13
CA VAL A 20 -6.16 49.38 5.91
C VAL A 20 -5.19 48.21 5.89
N ALA A 21 -4.48 48.03 7.01
CA ALA A 21 -3.75 46.81 7.31
C ALA A 21 -4.74 45.64 7.29
N ALA A 22 -4.87 44.98 6.15
CA ALA A 22 -5.49 43.67 6.06
C ALA A 22 -4.58 42.68 6.79
N GLN A 23 -4.86 42.47 8.07
CA GLN A 23 -4.48 41.26 8.79
C GLN A 23 -4.91 40.07 7.92
N ARG A 24 -3.94 39.39 7.31
CA ARG A 24 -4.12 38.04 6.79
C ARG A 24 -4.48 37.16 7.99
N PRO A 25 -5.67 36.54 8.05
CA PRO A 25 -5.86 35.44 8.96
C PRO A 25 -5.12 34.25 8.37
N ASP A 26 -4.03 33.85 9.03
CA ASP A 26 -3.46 32.51 8.91
C ASP A 26 -4.53 31.50 9.35
N ILE A 27 -5.38 31.11 8.40
CA ILE A 27 -6.26 29.96 8.54
C ILE A 27 -5.67 28.90 7.62
N LEU A 28 -4.69 28.18 8.17
CA LEU A 28 -4.41 26.80 7.78
C LEU A 28 -5.64 25.96 8.14
N GLN A 29 -6.68 26.05 7.32
CA GLN A 29 -7.70 25.01 7.27
C GLN A 29 -7.06 23.83 6.55
N ASN A 30 -6.61 22.86 7.34
CA ASN A 30 -6.63 21.47 6.94
C ASN A 30 -8.05 21.16 6.45
N ALA A 31 -8.29 21.33 5.15
CA ALA A 31 -9.47 20.79 4.51
C ALA A 31 -9.31 19.27 4.51
N GLU A 32 -9.73 18.65 5.61
CA GLU A 32 -10.04 17.24 5.67
C GLU A 32 -11.04 16.95 4.55
N LEU A 33 -10.57 16.37 3.45
CA LEU A 33 -11.43 15.80 2.43
C LEU A 33 -12.39 14.83 3.14
N PRO A 34 -13.72 15.00 3.02
CA PRO A 34 -14.67 14.20 3.76
C PRO A 34 -14.86 12.86 3.03
N HIS A 35 -13.85 12.01 3.05
CA HIS A 35 -14.11 10.59 2.91
C HIS A 35 -14.72 10.14 4.23
N LYS A 36 -16.06 10.06 4.27
CA LYS A 36 -16.80 9.34 5.31
C LYS A 36 -16.39 7.86 5.25
N CYS A 37 -15.21 7.53 5.76
CA CYS A 37 -14.99 6.22 6.34
C CYS A 37 -16.02 6.11 7.47
N ALA A 38 -16.88 5.09 7.40
CA ALA A 38 -17.88 4.83 8.41
C ALA A 38 -17.20 4.87 9.78
N ARG A 39 -17.50 5.89 10.59
CA ARG A 39 -17.03 5.93 11.98
C ARG A 39 -17.63 4.72 12.67
N ASN A 40 -16.80 3.97 13.40
CA ASN A 40 -17.30 2.93 14.29
C ASN A 40 -18.43 3.50 15.17
N PRO A 41 -19.51 2.73 15.41
CA PRO A 41 -20.58 3.17 16.27
C PRO A 41 -20.02 3.51 17.65
N SER A 42 -20.54 4.57 18.26
CA SER A 42 -20.18 4.94 19.63
C SER A 42 -20.43 3.73 20.55
N PRO A 43 -19.55 3.47 21.53
CA PRO A 43 -19.76 2.38 22.47
C PRO A 43 -21.08 2.56 23.25
N PRO A 44 -21.73 1.48 23.68
CA PRO A 44 -23.00 1.54 24.39
C PRO A 44 -22.88 2.35 25.71
N PRO A 45 -23.96 3.03 26.15
CA PRO A 45 -23.97 3.77 27.41
C PRO A 45 -23.61 2.86 28.60
N GLY A 46 -22.62 3.25 29.40
CA GLY A 46 -22.13 2.46 30.55
C GLY A 46 -20.87 1.63 30.28
N TYR A 47 -20.29 1.72 29.09
CA TYR A 47 -18.97 1.14 28.82
C TYR A 47 -17.88 1.97 29.50
N GLU A 48 -17.45 1.57 30.70
CA GLU A 48 -16.23 2.06 31.33
C GLU A 48 -15.03 1.31 30.74
N LEU A 49 -14.15 2.03 30.02
CA LEU A 49 -12.85 1.47 29.64
C LEU A 49 -12.11 1.05 30.92
N ALA A 50 -11.76 -0.22 31.01
CA ALA A 50 -10.95 -0.72 32.12
C ALA A 50 -9.69 0.15 32.23
N PRO A 51 -9.41 0.80 33.37
CA PRO A 51 -8.37 1.82 33.50
C PRO A 51 -6.94 1.28 33.29
N ASN A 52 -6.78 -0.05 33.20
CA ASN A 52 -5.52 -0.75 33.00
C ASN A 52 -5.52 -1.68 31.78
N ALA A 53 -6.51 -1.62 30.88
CA ALA A 53 -6.33 -2.21 29.56
C ALA A 53 -5.27 -1.38 28.85
N GLY A 54 -4.01 -1.80 28.96
CA GLY A 54 -2.86 -1.07 28.42
C GLY A 54 -3.18 -0.58 27.02
N ALA A 55 -3.16 0.73 26.83
CA ALA A 55 -3.58 1.34 25.57
C ALA A 55 -2.83 0.66 24.43
N VAL A 56 -3.56 0.07 23.48
CA VAL A 56 -2.96 -0.47 22.27
C VAL A 56 -2.18 0.68 21.62
N THR A 57 -0.91 0.47 21.32
CA THR A 57 -0.07 1.46 20.64
C THR A 57 0.37 0.92 19.29
N ALA A 58 0.87 1.80 18.42
CA ALA A 58 1.45 1.38 17.15
C ALA A 58 2.61 0.39 17.39
N GLU A 59 3.45 0.66 18.38
CA GLU A 59 4.58 -0.17 18.78
C GLU A 59 4.12 -1.54 19.28
N SER A 60 3.07 -1.62 20.12
CA SER A 60 2.57 -2.90 20.61
C SER A 60 2.01 -3.76 19.48
N LEU A 61 1.36 -3.15 18.49
CA LEU A 61 0.85 -3.85 17.30
C LEU A 61 1.98 -4.41 16.44
N LEU A 62 3.02 -3.60 16.16
CA LEU A 62 4.17 -4.06 15.38
C LEU A 62 4.98 -5.13 16.12
N LEU A 63 5.11 -5.01 17.45
CA LEU A 63 5.76 -6.04 18.27
C LEU A 63 4.98 -7.36 18.23
N ALA A 64 3.65 -7.33 18.18
CA ALA A 64 2.86 -8.54 17.98
C ALA A 64 3.19 -9.22 16.64
N VAL A 65 3.19 -8.46 15.53
CA VAL A 65 3.58 -9.00 14.21
C VAL A 65 5.00 -9.56 14.21
N ILE A 66 5.96 -8.87 14.83
CA ILE A 66 7.35 -9.35 14.92
C ILE A 66 7.42 -10.66 15.70
N ARG A 67 6.74 -10.75 16.84
CA ARG A 67 6.70 -11.98 17.65
C ARG A 67 6.13 -13.16 16.87
N GLU A 68 5.05 -12.94 16.14
CA GLU A 68 4.44 -13.99 15.32
C GLU A 68 5.33 -14.39 14.14
N LEU A 69 6.02 -13.43 13.51
CA LEU A 69 7.00 -13.72 12.47
C LEU A 69 8.19 -14.53 12.98
N ASP A 70 8.70 -14.22 14.17
CA ASP A 70 9.82 -14.93 14.79
C ASP A 70 9.40 -16.33 15.29
N ALA A 71 8.11 -16.52 15.59
CA ALA A 71 7.53 -17.79 15.97
C ALA A 71 7.20 -18.70 14.78
N LEU A 72 7.24 -18.18 13.53
CA LEU A 72 6.98 -19.00 12.36
C LEU A 72 8.01 -20.13 12.26
N PRO A 73 7.56 -21.38 12.05
CA PRO A 73 8.47 -22.50 11.93
C PRO A 73 9.38 -22.30 10.72
N THR A 74 10.69 -22.46 10.92
CA THR A 74 11.70 -22.38 9.84
C THR A 74 11.61 -23.55 8.86
N SER A 75 10.84 -24.59 9.22
CA SER A 75 10.61 -25.79 8.41
C SER A 75 9.14 -25.88 8.04
N PRO A 76 8.77 -26.32 6.82
CA PRO A 76 7.38 -26.48 6.44
C PRO A 76 6.72 -27.45 7.44
N PRO A 77 5.58 -27.07 8.05
CA PRO A 77 4.90 -27.95 8.99
C PRO A 77 4.52 -29.25 8.27
N LEU A 78 4.84 -30.40 8.88
CA LEU A 78 4.20 -31.66 8.51
C LEU A 78 2.70 -31.43 8.66
N ALA A 79 1.97 -31.62 7.55
CA ALA A 79 0.56 -31.28 7.36
C ALA A 79 -0.28 -31.56 8.62
N ALA A 80 -0.50 -30.54 9.43
CA ALA A 80 -1.57 -30.57 10.42
C ALA A 80 -2.87 -30.24 9.67
N PRO A 81 -3.95 -31.01 9.90
CA PRO A 81 -5.28 -30.71 9.36
C PRO A 81 -5.84 -29.52 10.14
N ALA A 82 -5.33 -28.33 9.87
CA ALA A 82 -5.94 -27.10 10.35
C ALA A 82 -7.06 -26.74 9.38
N ASP A 83 -8.27 -26.60 9.92
CA ASP A 83 -9.44 -26.08 9.21
C ASP A 83 -9.01 -24.86 8.39
N ALA A 84 -9.24 -24.92 7.08
CA ALA A 84 -8.65 -24.00 6.10
C ALA A 84 -9.11 -22.54 6.24
N PHE A 85 -9.95 -22.22 7.23
CA PHE A 85 -10.64 -20.95 7.38
C PHE A 85 -10.21 -20.12 8.60
N ASP A 86 -9.44 -20.68 9.53
CA ASP A 86 -9.00 -19.92 10.69
C ASP A 86 -7.76 -19.07 10.34
N ASP A 87 -7.88 -17.75 10.55
CA ASP A 87 -6.77 -16.79 10.44
C ASP A 87 -5.61 -17.25 11.35
N THR A 88 -4.38 -17.24 10.83
CA THR A 88 -3.22 -17.53 11.67
C THR A 88 -3.01 -16.43 12.73
N PRO A 89 -2.26 -16.68 13.82
CA PRO A 89 -1.91 -15.62 14.77
C PRO A 89 -1.23 -14.41 14.10
N LEU A 90 -0.44 -14.66 13.05
CA LEU A 90 0.15 -13.61 12.21
C LEU A 90 -0.93 -12.84 11.46
N ASP A 91 -1.89 -13.51 10.83
CA ASP A 91 -3.00 -12.87 10.12
C ASP A 91 -3.85 -12.03 11.07
N ALA A 92 -4.17 -12.53 12.27
CA ALA A 92 -4.87 -11.75 13.28
C ALA A 92 -4.09 -10.48 13.70
N SER A 93 -2.77 -10.59 13.84
CA SER A 93 -1.89 -9.45 14.15
C SER A 93 -1.84 -8.44 12.99
N LEU A 94 -1.78 -8.92 11.74
CA LEU A 94 -1.80 -8.07 10.55
C LEU A 94 -3.15 -7.39 10.35
N ALA A 95 -4.26 -8.07 10.65
CA ALA A 95 -5.60 -7.47 10.63
C ALA A 95 -5.70 -6.29 11.62
N ALA A 96 -5.15 -6.44 12.82
CA ALA A 96 -5.10 -5.33 13.79
C ALA A 96 -4.24 -4.15 13.27
N VAL A 97 -3.13 -4.43 12.58
CA VAL A 97 -2.31 -3.38 11.93
C VAL A 97 -3.06 -2.73 10.76
N TRP A 98 -3.80 -3.50 9.95
CA TRP A 98 -4.65 -3.00 8.88
C TRP A 98 -5.67 -2.01 9.46
N ASP A 99 -6.45 -2.42 10.45
CA ASP A 99 -7.48 -1.59 11.07
C ASP A 99 -6.89 -0.30 11.66
N ALA A 100 -5.78 -0.42 12.39
CA ALA A 100 -5.07 0.73 12.95
C ALA A 100 -4.52 1.68 11.86
N ALA A 101 -4.00 1.14 10.75
CA ALA A 101 -3.54 1.96 9.63
C ALA A 101 -4.68 2.80 8.99
N GLY A 102 -5.93 2.37 9.16
CA GLY A 102 -7.12 3.13 8.75
C GLY A 102 -7.42 4.35 9.63
N LEU A 103 -6.68 4.57 10.72
CA LEU A 103 -6.86 5.71 11.63
C LEU A 103 -5.69 6.69 11.51
N ALA A 104 -5.98 7.97 11.27
CA ALA A 104 -4.97 9.02 11.05
C ALA A 104 -3.88 9.09 12.15
N SER A 105 -4.32 8.97 13.42
CA SER A 105 -3.45 9.04 14.60
C SER A 105 -2.46 7.87 14.67
N TYR A 106 -2.86 6.70 14.19
CA TYR A 106 -2.02 5.51 14.13
C TYR A 106 -1.19 5.46 12.87
N ALA A 107 -1.73 5.81 11.70
CA ALA A 107 -1.02 5.72 10.43
C ALA A 107 0.33 6.46 10.46
N THR A 108 0.34 7.69 10.99
CA THR A 108 1.58 8.47 11.15
C THR A 108 2.55 7.81 12.12
N ARG A 109 2.05 7.24 13.22
CA ARG A 109 2.90 6.55 14.21
C ARG A 109 3.46 5.24 13.67
N LEU A 110 2.64 4.43 12.99
CA LEU A 110 3.02 3.17 12.36
C LEU A 110 4.16 3.40 11.36
N VAL A 111 4.05 4.39 10.48
CA VAL A 111 5.14 4.72 9.55
C VAL A 111 6.40 5.16 10.27
N LYS A 112 6.30 6.01 11.31
CA LYS A 112 7.44 6.42 12.14
C LYS A 112 8.12 5.24 12.85
N CYS A 113 7.35 4.22 13.20
CA CYS A 113 7.86 2.98 13.81
C CYS A 113 8.36 1.95 12.77
N GLY A 114 8.41 2.30 11.48
CA GLY A 114 8.91 1.41 10.43
C GLY A 114 7.93 0.32 9.99
N ALA A 115 6.61 0.49 10.22
CA ALA A 115 5.61 -0.50 9.84
C ALA A 115 5.71 -0.92 8.36
N HIS A 116 5.94 0.02 7.45
CA HIS A 116 6.07 -0.26 6.02
C HIS A 116 7.23 -1.22 5.70
N ARG A 117 8.34 -1.15 6.43
CA ARG A 117 9.47 -2.09 6.28
C ARG A 117 9.14 -3.47 6.80
N LEU A 118 8.44 -3.54 7.94
CA LEU A 118 7.96 -4.81 8.47
C LEU A 118 6.96 -5.48 7.52
N LEU A 119 5.98 -4.72 7.01
CA LEU A 119 4.99 -5.21 6.04
C LEU A 119 5.65 -5.67 4.74
N LEU A 120 6.67 -4.97 4.24
CA LEU A 120 7.46 -5.45 3.10
C LEU A 120 8.16 -6.77 3.37
N LYS A 121 8.76 -6.93 4.55
CA LYS A 121 9.38 -8.21 4.95
C LYS A 121 8.34 -9.34 4.94
N VAL A 122 7.15 -9.11 5.51
CA VAL A 122 6.02 -10.06 5.49
C VAL A 122 5.65 -10.43 4.05
N ILE A 123 5.46 -9.43 3.18
CA ILE A 123 5.08 -9.63 1.78
C ILE A 123 6.13 -10.46 1.05
N LEU A 124 7.42 -10.15 1.20
CA LEU A 124 8.50 -10.88 0.54
C LEU A 124 8.58 -12.34 1.02
N MET A 125 8.34 -12.58 2.31
CA MET A 125 8.27 -13.94 2.86
C MET A 125 7.06 -14.71 2.34
N ALA A 126 5.89 -14.07 2.23
CA ALA A 126 4.66 -14.71 1.76
C ALA A 126 4.64 -14.93 0.23
N ALA A 127 5.21 -14.00 -0.54
CA ALA A 127 5.24 -14.04 -2.00
C ALA A 127 6.33 -14.96 -2.57
N CYS A 128 7.39 -15.26 -1.82
CA CYS A 128 8.43 -16.19 -2.25
C CYS A 128 8.03 -17.62 -1.85
N PRO A 129 7.68 -18.51 -2.79
CA PRO A 129 7.63 -19.92 -2.47
C PRO A 129 9.06 -20.35 -2.17
N THR A 130 9.36 -20.63 -0.89
CA THR A 130 10.52 -21.44 -0.54
C THR A 130 10.38 -22.71 -1.36
N THR A 131 11.18 -22.83 -2.42
CA THR A 131 11.23 -24.02 -3.24
C THR A 131 11.66 -25.13 -2.30
N ALA A 132 10.70 -25.92 -1.83
CA ALA A 132 10.98 -27.20 -1.23
C ALA A 132 11.76 -27.97 -2.27
N VAL A 133 13.07 -28.06 -2.08
CA VAL A 133 13.94 -28.97 -2.79
C VAL A 133 13.41 -30.35 -2.46
N VAL A 134 12.54 -30.88 -3.32
CA VAL A 134 12.28 -32.31 -3.36
C VAL A 134 13.62 -32.92 -3.78
N PRO A 135 14.30 -33.71 -2.93
CA PRO A 135 15.44 -34.47 -3.37
C PRO A 135 14.96 -35.36 -4.51
N ARG A 136 15.46 -35.10 -5.72
CA ARG A 136 15.22 -35.94 -6.87
C ARG A 136 16.12 -37.17 -6.69
N ASP A 137 15.73 -38.03 -5.76
CA ASP A 137 16.40 -39.31 -5.59
C ASP A 137 16.12 -40.14 -6.84
N ALA A 138 17.19 -40.29 -7.60
CA ALA A 138 17.31 -41.25 -8.67
C ALA A 138 17.31 -42.65 -8.06
N THR A 139 16.30 -43.44 -8.38
CA THR A 139 16.47 -44.89 -8.52
C THR A 139 15.89 -45.32 -9.86
N ALA A 140 16.80 -45.63 -10.77
CA ALA A 140 16.52 -46.29 -12.03
C ALA A 140 16.07 -47.74 -11.81
N SER A 141 15.20 -48.19 -12.72
CA SER A 141 15.09 -49.55 -13.27
C SER A 141 14.50 -50.67 -12.39
N SER A 142 13.32 -51.19 -12.76
CA SER A 142 13.20 -52.49 -13.46
C SER A 142 11.73 -52.92 -13.64
N ASN A 143 11.47 -53.48 -14.82
CA ASN A 143 10.32 -54.27 -15.29
C ASN A 143 9.34 -54.85 -14.25
N GLY A 144 8.04 -54.74 -14.57
CA GLY A 144 6.98 -55.53 -13.92
C GLY A 144 5.61 -55.25 -14.53
N SER A 145 5.24 -56.04 -15.54
CA SER A 145 3.86 -56.19 -16.02
C SER A 145 2.99 -56.74 -14.88
N GLY A 146 1.87 -56.08 -14.60
CA GLY A 146 0.92 -56.55 -13.60
C GLY A 146 -0.27 -55.59 -13.50
N ASP A 147 -1.35 -55.96 -14.17
CA ASP A 147 -2.68 -55.39 -13.99
C ASP A 147 -3.05 -55.46 -12.49
N ASN A 148 -3.52 -54.35 -11.91
CA ASN A 148 -4.52 -54.36 -10.85
C ASN A 148 -5.05 -52.94 -10.57
N ASP A 149 -6.38 -52.91 -10.51
CA ASP A 149 -7.24 -51.82 -10.05
C ASP A 149 -6.85 -51.28 -8.67
N GLY A 150 -7.04 -49.97 -8.47
CA GLY A 150 -6.90 -49.33 -7.16
C GLY A 150 -6.61 -47.83 -7.21
N SER A 151 -7.44 -47.06 -7.92
CA SER A 151 -7.39 -45.60 -7.96
C SER A 151 -7.92 -44.99 -6.65
N GLU A 152 -7.15 -45.02 -5.57
CA GLU A 152 -7.37 -44.22 -4.36
C GLU A 152 -6.00 -43.86 -3.75
N GLY A 153 -5.43 -42.72 -4.16
CA GLY A 153 -4.12 -42.28 -3.63
C GLY A 153 -3.49 -41.04 -4.29
N ALA A 154 -4.16 -40.46 -5.29
CA ALA A 154 -3.69 -39.23 -5.96
C ALA A 154 -4.44 -37.96 -5.53
N ALA A 155 -5.66 -38.07 -4.98
CA ALA A 155 -6.45 -36.91 -4.55
C ALA A 155 -5.90 -36.25 -3.27
N ASP A 156 -5.22 -37.00 -2.40
CA ASP A 156 -4.79 -36.52 -1.07
C ASP A 156 -3.53 -35.63 -1.13
N ARG A 157 -2.74 -35.72 -2.21
CA ARG A 157 -1.54 -34.88 -2.40
C ARG A 157 -1.83 -33.49 -2.97
N CYS A 158 -3.02 -33.25 -3.51
CA CYS A 158 -3.40 -31.95 -4.06
C CYS A 158 -4.02 -31.00 -3.01
N VAL A 159 -4.63 -31.55 -1.95
CA VAL A 159 -5.31 -30.77 -0.90
C VAL A 159 -4.32 -30.02 0.02
N GLY A 160 -3.11 -30.56 0.21
CA GLY A 160 -2.07 -29.88 0.99
C GLY A 160 -1.48 -28.62 0.31
N MET A 161 -1.55 -28.54 -1.01
CA MET A 161 -0.95 -27.43 -1.77
C MET A 161 -1.88 -26.22 -1.87
N THR A 162 -3.20 -26.44 -1.90
CA THR A 162 -4.22 -25.37 -1.94
C THR A 162 -4.24 -24.55 -0.65
N ASN A 163 -4.18 -25.20 0.51
CA ASN A 163 -4.27 -24.53 1.80
C ASN A 163 -3.05 -23.63 2.08
N ALA A 164 -1.86 -24.05 1.67
CA ALA A 164 -0.64 -23.24 1.82
C ALA A 164 -0.63 -22.04 0.86
N THR A 165 -1.19 -22.18 -0.36
CA THR A 165 -1.33 -21.07 -1.30
C THR A 165 -2.43 -20.08 -0.90
N GLU A 166 -3.55 -20.57 -0.36
CA GLU A 166 -4.66 -19.74 0.12
C GLU A 166 -4.28 -18.95 1.38
N ARG A 167 -3.58 -19.57 2.34
CA ARG A 167 -3.05 -18.87 3.52
C ARG A 167 -2.06 -17.77 3.15
N ARG A 168 -1.19 -18.00 2.16
CA ARG A 168 -0.31 -16.95 1.62
C ARG A 168 -1.11 -15.81 0.99
N GLY A 169 -2.24 -16.10 0.36
CA GLY A 169 -3.17 -15.09 -0.16
C GLY A 169 -3.68 -14.16 0.93
N ARG A 170 -4.17 -14.70 2.05
CA ARG A 170 -4.69 -13.92 3.18
C ARG A 170 -3.63 -13.02 3.83
N THR A 171 -2.44 -13.55 4.11
CA THR A 171 -1.33 -12.75 4.67
C THR A 171 -0.93 -11.61 3.72
N LEU A 172 -0.91 -11.86 2.40
CA LEU A 172 -0.62 -10.84 1.39
C LEU A 172 -1.71 -9.78 1.32
N GLU A 173 -2.98 -10.20 1.30
CA GLU A 173 -4.14 -9.31 1.36
C GLU A 173 -4.03 -8.37 2.56
N LEU A 174 -3.80 -8.92 3.76
CA LEU A 174 -3.72 -8.14 4.99
C LEU A 174 -2.55 -7.16 4.99
N ALA A 175 -1.37 -7.61 4.57
CA ALA A 175 -0.18 -6.76 4.55
C ALA A 175 -0.29 -5.63 3.50
N PHE A 176 -0.81 -5.92 2.31
CA PHE A 176 -1.09 -4.89 1.30
C PHE A 176 -2.23 -3.97 1.72
N GLY A 177 -3.27 -4.49 2.37
CA GLY A 177 -4.39 -3.70 2.89
C GLY A 177 -3.93 -2.69 3.93
N ALA A 178 -3.03 -3.10 4.83
CA ALA A 178 -2.38 -2.19 5.77
C ALA A 178 -1.57 -1.10 5.05
N LEU A 179 -0.76 -1.45 4.03
CA LEU A 179 -0.03 -0.47 3.22
C LEU A 179 -0.98 0.49 2.48
N ALA A 180 -2.07 -0.01 1.91
CA ALA A 180 -3.06 0.80 1.20
C ALA A 180 -3.77 1.79 2.15
N ASN A 181 -4.10 1.34 3.36
CA ASN A 181 -4.63 2.21 4.40
C ASN A 181 -3.62 3.28 4.82
N LEU A 182 -2.33 2.93 4.98
CA LEU A 182 -1.29 3.92 5.22
C LEU A 182 -1.21 4.93 4.07
N ALA A 183 -1.20 4.47 2.82
CA ALA A 183 -1.13 5.32 1.63
C ALA A 183 -2.35 6.24 1.44
N SER A 184 -3.44 6.01 2.17
CA SER A 184 -4.60 6.93 2.16
C SER A 184 -4.29 8.27 2.86
N TRP A 185 -3.25 8.32 3.70
CA TRP A 185 -2.87 9.50 4.47
C TRP A 185 -1.66 10.21 3.85
N ARG A 186 -1.74 11.54 3.69
CA ARG A 186 -0.70 12.35 3.02
C ARG A 186 0.72 12.10 3.54
N MET A 187 0.93 12.17 4.86
CA MET A 187 2.28 12.04 5.44
C MET A 187 2.84 10.61 5.27
N PRO A 188 2.13 9.55 5.68
CA PRO A 188 2.49 8.17 5.34
C PRO A 188 2.72 7.91 3.84
N ALA A 189 1.82 8.39 2.96
CA ALA A 189 1.93 8.20 1.53
C ALA A 189 3.22 8.79 0.96
N ARG A 190 3.63 9.98 1.43
CA ARG A 190 4.93 10.57 1.06
C ARG A 190 6.10 9.65 1.42
N THR A 191 6.11 9.09 2.63
CA THR A 191 7.16 8.14 3.04
C THR A 191 7.17 6.90 2.14
N LEU A 192 5.99 6.32 1.87
CA LEU A 192 5.87 5.15 0.99
C LEU A 192 6.30 5.45 -0.45
N LEU A 193 5.95 6.64 -0.98
CA LEU A 193 6.36 7.09 -2.31
C LEU A 193 7.88 7.21 -2.43
N THR A 194 8.57 7.70 -1.40
CA THR A 194 10.03 7.81 -1.40
C THR A 194 10.73 6.46 -1.27
N ASP A 195 10.05 5.45 -0.75
CA ASP A 195 10.62 4.12 -0.52
C ASP A 195 10.69 3.28 -1.81
N ALA A 196 11.91 3.05 -2.30
CA ALA A 196 12.15 2.30 -3.53
C ALA A 196 11.65 0.85 -3.45
N ASP A 197 11.74 0.22 -2.29
CA ASP A 197 11.34 -1.18 -2.11
C ASP A 197 9.82 -1.31 -2.13
N VAL A 198 9.10 -0.33 -1.57
CA VAL A 198 7.63 -0.27 -1.67
C VAL A 198 7.19 -0.17 -3.12
N ARG A 199 7.81 0.74 -3.90
CA ARG A 199 7.49 0.89 -5.33
C ARG A 199 7.76 -0.41 -6.10
N GLN A 200 8.96 -0.96 -5.95
CA GLN A 200 9.36 -2.17 -6.66
C GLN A 200 8.48 -3.36 -6.29
N CYS A 201 8.17 -3.52 -5.00
CA CYS A 201 7.29 -4.60 -4.51
C CYS A 201 5.88 -4.46 -5.08
N THR A 202 5.29 -3.27 -5.05
CA THR A 202 3.95 -2.99 -5.58
C THR A 202 3.85 -3.36 -7.07
N LEU A 203 4.81 -2.91 -7.89
CA LEU A 203 4.84 -3.22 -9.32
C LEU A 203 5.06 -4.71 -9.60
N THR A 204 5.97 -5.34 -8.85
CA THR A 204 6.23 -6.78 -8.98
C THR A 204 4.98 -7.59 -8.64
N MET A 205 4.25 -7.21 -7.59
CA MET A 205 3.02 -7.89 -7.19
C MET A 205 1.89 -7.64 -8.18
N LEU A 206 1.73 -6.43 -8.72
CA LEU A 206 0.76 -6.15 -9.77
C LEU A 206 1.01 -7.03 -11.02
N ALA A 207 2.28 -7.25 -11.37
CA ALA A 207 2.66 -8.06 -12.52
C ALA A 207 2.48 -9.58 -12.29
N ARG A 208 2.74 -10.08 -11.08
CA ARG A 208 2.91 -11.52 -10.83
C ARG A 208 1.86 -12.16 -9.94
N CYS A 209 1.18 -11.38 -9.10
CA CYS A 209 0.17 -11.92 -8.18
C CYS A 209 -1.03 -12.44 -8.98
N GLN A 210 -1.57 -13.57 -8.54
CA GLN A 210 -2.78 -14.18 -9.10
C GLN A 210 -3.95 -14.17 -8.10
N ASP A 211 -3.68 -13.83 -6.84
CA ASP A 211 -4.68 -13.75 -5.79
C ASP A 211 -5.49 -12.45 -5.94
N ALA A 212 -6.81 -12.58 -6.12
CA ALA A 212 -7.67 -11.45 -6.43
C ALA A 212 -7.82 -10.47 -5.25
N PHE A 213 -7.76 -10.96 -4.01
CA PHE A 213 -7.89 -10.14 -2.81
C PHE A 213 -6.62 -9.31 -2.59
N ALA A 214 -5.46 -9.94 -2.63
CA ALA A 214 -4.18 -9.24 -2.57
C ALA A 214 -4.02 -8.25 -3.74
N LEU A 215 -4.40 -8.62 -4.97
CA LEU A 215 -4.39 -7.67 -6.11
C LEU A 215 -5.32 -6.48 -5.91
N THR A 216 -6.46 -6.67 -5.23
CA THR A 216 -7.38 -5.56 -4.92
C THR A 216 -6.68 -4.54 -4.03
N GLU A 217 -5.99 -5.00 -2.98
CA GLU A 217 -5.27 -4.12 -2.06
C GLU A 217 -3.99 -3.52 -2.69
N VAL A 218 -3.30 -4.24 -3.58
CA VAL A 218 -2.21 -3.68 -4.40
C VAL A 218 -2.71 -2.52 -5.28
N CYS A 219 -3.87 -2.68 -5.92
CA CYS A 219 -4.47 -1.61 -6.73
C CYS A 219 -4.87 -0.41 -5.86
N ARG A 220 -5.43 -0.65 -4.65
CA ARG A 220 -5.75 0.42 -3.71
C ARG A 220 -4.52 1.16 -3.20
N LEU A 221 -3.44 0.44 -2.90
CA LEU A 221 -2.15 1.03 -2.55
C LEU A 221 -1.66 1.93 -3.68
N LEU A 222 -1.65 1.43 -4.92
CA LEU A 222 -1.24 2.21 -6.09
C LEU A 222 -2.09 3.48 -6.25
N ASP A 223 -3.41 3.37 -6.18
CA ASP A 223 -4.31 4.52 -6.28
C ASP A 223 -4.03 5.57 -5.19
N GLY A 224 -3.90 5.14 -3.93
CA GLY A 224 -3.57 6.04 -2.82
C GLY A 224 -2.24 6.78 -3.01
N LEU A 225 -1.21 6.07 -3.48
CA LEU A 225 0.09 6.67 -3.79
C LEU A 225 -0.02 7.72 -4.92
N LEU A 226 -0.76 7.41 -5.99
CA LEU A 226 -0.95 8.30 -7.13
C LEU A 226 -1.70 9.59 -6.75
N VAL A 227 -2.74 9.49 -5.92
CA VAL A 227 -3.49 10.65 -5.41
C VAL A 227 -2.57 11.63 -4.67
N HIS A 228 -1.63 11.13 -3.87
CA HIS A 228 -0.71 11.99 -3.11
C HIS A 228 0.52 12.43 -3.91
N LEU A 229 0.84 11.75 -5.01
CA LEU A 229 1.89 12.18 -5.95
C LEU A 229 1.49 13.49 -6.65
N GLU A 230 0.23 13.62 -7.09
CA GLU A 230 -0.28 14.89 -7.65
C GLU A 230 -0.20 16.05 -6.65
N ALA A 231 -0.38 15.76 -5.36
CA ALA A 231 -0.39 16.78 -4.31
C ALA A 231 1.02 17.15 -3.79
N MET A 232 2.08 16.65 -4.43
CA MET A 232 3.49 16.92 -4.10
C MET A 232 4.10 18.06 -4.92
N ASP A 233 3.42 18.56 -5.96
CA ASP A 233 3.87 19.68 -6.83
C ASP A 233 3.89 21.07 -6.14
N GLU A 234 3.81 21.12 -4.80
CA GLU A 234 4.14 22.34 -4.07
C GLU A 234 5.65 22.61 -4.19
N PRO A 235 6.07 23.80 -4.66
CA PRO A 235 7.46 24.09 -5.02
C PRO A 235 8.36 24.15 -3.78
N GLN A 236 8.76 23.00 -3.28
CA GLN A 236 9.85 22.87 -2.30
C GLN A 236 11.16 22.87 -3.09
N GLN A 237 11.88 24.00 -3.02
CA GLN A 237 13.17 24.30 -3.66
C GLN A 237 14.32 23.41 -3.15
N THR A 238 14.26 22.10 -3.34
CA THR A 238 15.36 21.19 -2.99
C THR A 238 15.78 20.38 -4.21
N GLU A 239 17.03 20.61 -4.65
CA GLU A 239 17.69 20.06 -5.85
C GLU A 239 17.95 18.54 -5.85
N ASP A 240 17.44 17.79 -4.86
CA ASP A 240 17.59 16.34 -4.84
C ASP A 240 16.55 15.66 -5.73
N ALA A 241 17.00 14.65 -6.48
CA ALA A 241 16.23 13.88 -7.47
C ALA A 241 14.79 13.64 -7.00
N SER A 242 13.85 14.39 -7.60
CA SER A 242 12.47 14.42 -7.14
C SER A 242 11.87 13.01 -7.11
N PRO A 243 11.18 12.61 -6.03
CA PRO A 243 10.46 11.34 -5.97
C PRO A 243 9.48 11.15 -7.15
N HIS A 244 9.07 12.25 -7.80
CA HIS A 244 8.34 12.22 -9.07
C HIS A 244 9.12 11.52 -10.17
N ALA A 245 10.41 11.79 -10.36
CA ALA A 245 11.20 11.19 -11.43
C ALA A 245 11.32 9.66 -11.28
N ALA A 246 11.44 9.16 -10.05
CA ALA A 246 11.52 7.73 -9.77
C ALA A 246 10.18 7.02 -9.96
N TYR A 247 9.07 7.62 -9.55
CA TYR A 247 7.72 7.05 -9.76
C TYR A 247 7.29 7.15 -11.22
N ARG A 248 7.68 8.25 -11.90
CA ARG A 248 7.53 8.48 -13.33
C ARG A 248 8.21 7.36 -14.13
N TYR A 249 9.48 7.06 -13.87
CA TYR A 249 10.19 5.97 -14.55
C TYR A 249 9.54 4.61 -14.33
N ALA A 250 8.99 4.39 -13.13
CA ALA A 250 8.25 3.17 -12.78
C ALA A 250 6.93 3.01 -13.57
N LEU A 251 6.20 4.10 -13.82
CA LEU A 251 4.95 4.10 -14.59
C LEU A 251 5.18 4.15 -16.11
N GLU A 252 6.21 4.86 -16.54
CA GLU A 252 6.65 4.98 -17.93
C GLU A 252 7.18 3.66 -18.51
N GLY A 253 7.47 2.66 -17.69
CA GLY A 253 7.80 1.30 -18.16
C GLY A 253 6.65 0.54 -18.84
N TRP A 254 5.50 1.20 -19.11
CA TRP A 254 4.30 0.70 -19.80
C TRP A 254 3.62 -0.56 -19.21
N SER A 255 4.19 -1.20 -18.18
CA SER A 255 3.71 -2.48 -17.67
C SER A 255 2.48 -2.34 -16.77
N ALA A 256 2.41 -1.31 -15.93
CA ALA A 256 1.31 -1.14 -14.97
C ALA A 256 -0.03 -0.77 -15.64
N PRO A 257 -0.13 0.24 -16.53
CA PRO A 257 -1.41 0.56 -17.20
C PRO A 257 -1.94 -0.58 -18.08
N VAL A 258 -1.03 -1.28 -18.78
CA VAL A 258 -1.38 -2.47 -19.59
C VAL A 258 -1.95 -3.55 -18.68
N ARG A 259 -1.27 -3.87 -17.58
CA ARG A 259 -1.72 -4.88 -16.63
C ARG A 259 -3.06 -4.51 -15.98
N LEU A 260 -3.26 -3.26 -15.59
CA LEU A 260 -4.54 -2.79 -15.03
C LEU A 260 -5.67 -2.93 -16.06
N THR A 261 -5.41 -2.60 -17.32
CA THR A 261 -6.38 -2.78 -18.41
C THR A 261 -6.74 -4.26 -18.61
N GLU A 262 -5.76 -5.17 -18.57
CA GLU A 262 -6.00 -6.61 -18.60
C GLU A 262 -6.85 -7.07 -17.42
N LEU A 263 -6.53 -6.64 -16.19
CA LEU A 263 -7.29 -6.98 -14.99
C LEU A 263 -8.75 -6.55 -15.13
N ILE A 264 -9.01 -5.31 -15.59
CA ILE A 264 -10.37 -4.78 -15.79
C ILE A 264 -11.16 -5.61 -16.82
N ARG A 265 -10.49 -6.08 -17.89
CA ARG A 265 -11.12 -6.86 -18.96
C ARG A 265 -11.40 -8.30 -18.54
N CYS A 266 -10.47 -8.92 -17.83
CA CYS A 266 -10.48 -10.37 -17.60
C CYS A 266 -11.12 -10.76 -16.27
N THR A 267 -11.20 -9.86 -15.27
CA THR A 267 -11.73 -10.23 -13.96
C THR A 267 -13.26 -10.14 -13.89
N CYS A 268 -13.87 -11.14 -13.24
CA CYS A 268 -15.24 -11.10 -12.77
C CYS A 268 -15.36 -10.57 -11.31
N HIS A 269 -14.24 -10.39 -10.61
CA HIS A 269 -14.21 -9.91 -9.24
C HIS A 269 -14.45 -8.39 -9.19
N ALA A 270 -15.67 -7.98 -8.83
CA ALA A 270 -16.08 -6.59 -8.89
C ALA A 270 -15.20 -5.62 -8.06
N PRO A 271 -14.79 -5.95 -6.81
CA PRO A 271 -13.88 -5.08 -6.05
C PRO A 271 -12.54 -4.86 -6.74
N LEU A 272 -11.95 -5.92 -7.32
CA LEU A 272 -10.69 -5.83 -8.04
C LEU A 272 -10.83 -4.94 -9.27
N LYS A 273 -11.93 -5.11 -10.03
CA LYS A 273 -12.20 -4.29 -11.21
C LYS A 273 -12.32 -2.81 -10.86
N GLN A 274 -12.99 -2.47 -9.77
CA GLN A 274 -13.14 -1.09 -9.31
C GLN A 274 -11.80 -0.50 -8.86
N ALA A 275 -11.02 -1.24 -8.06
CA ALA A 275 -9.71 -0.80 -7.61
C ALA A 275 -8.73 -0.61 -8.78
N ALA A 276 -8.71 -1.54 -9.74
CA ALA A 276 -7.87 -1.43 -10.93
C ALA A 276 -8.25 -0.23 -11.81
N LEU A 277 -9.55 0.08 -11.93
CA LEU A 277 -10.03 1.25 -12.65
C LEU A 277 -9.63 2.56 -11.97
N ALA A 278 -9.69 2.63 -10.63
CA ALA A 278 -9.25 3.80 -9.88
C ALA A 278 -7.74 4.04 -10.09
N ALA A 279 -6.92 3.00 -9.89
CA ALA A 279 -5.48 3.06 -10.12
C ALA A 279 -5.13 3.46 -11.56
N LEU A 280 -5.84 2.92 -12.57
CA LEU A 280 -5.61 3.26 -13.97
C LEU A 280 -5.89 4.74 -14.24
N ARG A 281 -6.96 5.31 -13.66
CA ARG A 281 -7.25 6.75 -13.78
C ARG A 281 -6.18 7.60 -13.12
N GLY A 282 -5.64 7.17 -11.97
CA GLY A 282 -4.48 7.81 -11.35
C GLY A 282 -3.26 7.81 -12.28
N CYS A 283 -2.96 6.67 -12.90
CA CYS A 283 -1.86 6.57 -13.86
C CYS A 283 -2.04 7.53 -15.04
N THR A 284 -3.24 7.61 -15.62
CA THR A 284 -3.54 8.51 -16.74
C THR A 284 -3.32 9.98 -16.36
N ARG A 285 -3.81 10.42 -15.21
CA ARG A 285 -3.62 11.81 -14.74
C ARG A 285 -2.16 12.18 -14.57
N VAL A 286 -1.37 11.29 -13.95
CA VAL A 286 0.07 11.50 -13.79
C VAL A 286 0.76 11.58 -15.16
N LEU A 287 0.39 10.72 -16.12
CA LEU A 287 0.96 10.76 -17.48
C LEU A 287 0.58 12.05 -18.23
N GLU A 288 -0.68 12.47 -18.15
CA GLU A 288 -1.18 13.70 -18.79
C GLU A 288 -0.48 14.95 -18.26
N ALA A 289 -0.33 15.06 -16.93
CA ALA A 289 0.40 16.17 -16.30
C ALA A 289 1.84 16.28 -16.86
N ASN A 290 2.52 15.15 -17.07
CA ASN A 290 3.88 15.15 -17.61
C ASN A 290 3.96 15.52 -19.09
N THR A 291 2.92 15.25 -19.90
CA THR A 291 2.93 15.64 -21.32
C THR A 291 2.74 17.13 -21.55
N LEU A 292 2.21 17.87 -20.58
CA LEU A 292 2.01 19.31 -20.67
C LEU A 292 3.27 20.12 -20.31
N ASP A 293 4.22 19.50 -19.59
CA ASP A 293 5.46 20.13 -19.13
C ASP A 293 6.65 19.95 -20.10
N ALA A 294 6.51 19.16 -21.16
CA ALA A 294 7.54 18.83 -22.16
C ALA A 294 7.35 19.61 -23.47
#